data_AF-A0A8S2R2W8-F1
#
_entry.id   AF-A0A8S2R2W8-F1
#
_cell.length_a   1.000
_cell.length_b   1.000
_cell.length_c   1.000
_cell.angle_alpha   90.00
_cell.angle_beta   90.00
_cell.angle_gamma   90.00
#
_symmetry.space_group_name_H-M   'P 1'
#
loop_
_entity.id
_entity.type
_entity.pdbx_description
1 polymer ?
#
loop_
_entity_poly.entity_id
_entity_poly.type
_entity_poly.pdbx_seq_one_letter_code
_entity_poly.pdbx_strand_id
1 'polypeptide(L)'
;MAVVRSTNNYLFGGYASVGWTSAYGAYINDPRAFLFTLTNPHNIQPTKYLVKPDKVANALQYSNDYGPIFGGCDIALFANSNSNQSSSVNFPYFYVDTTGQGKNTFTGFQAECLSRVVVAG
;
A
#
# COMPACT_ATOMS: atom_id res chain seq x y z
N MET A 1 0.90 7.80 -8.29
CA MET A 1 1.29 7.57 -6.87
C MET A 1 0.03 7.44 -6.01
N ALA A 2 0.05 6.67 -4.91
CA ALA A 2 -1.06 6.63 -3.95
C ALA A 2 -0.58 7.08 -2.56
N VAL A 3 -1.30 8.02 -1.94
CA VAL A 3 -1.11 8.47 -0.56
C VAL A 3 -2.38 8.17 0.23
N VAL A 4 -2.22 7.63 1.41
CA VAL A 4 -3.28 7.20 2.32
C VAL A 4 -3.11 7.94 3.63
N ARG A 5 -4.24 8.38 4.20
CA ARG A 5 -4.34 8.87 5.56
C ARG A 5 -5.19 7.90 6.38
N SER A 6 -4.59 7.28 7.39
CA SER A 6 -5.34 6.46 8.35
C SER A 6 -6.25 7.33 9.23
N THR A 7 -7.20 6.68 9.91
CA THR A 7 -8.05 7.30 10.95
C THR A 7 -7.25 8.01 12.03
N ASN A 8 -6.07 7.47 12.38
CA ASN A 8 -5.12 8.08 13.32
C ASN A 8 -4.18 9.12 12.69
N ASN A 9 -4.48 9.61 11.48
CA ASN A 9 -3.71 10.64 10.76
C ASN A 9 -2.28 10.23 10.37
N TYR A 10 -1.98 8.94 10.32
CA TYR A 10 -0.72 8.46 9.75
C TYR A 10 -0.79 8.51 8.23
N LEU A 11 0.29 8.99 7.61
CA LEU A 11 0.43 9.18 6.18
C LEU A 11 1.38 8.15 5.61
N PHE A 12 0.91 7.37 4.64
CA PHE A 12 1.70 6.33 3.99
C PHE A 12 1.14 6.03 2.61
N GLY A 13 1.72 5.09 1.88
CA GLY A 13 1.15 4.66 0.61
C GLY A 13 2.15 3.88 -0.23
N GLY A 14 1.97 3.98 -1.54
CA GLY A 14 2.79 3.28 -2.50
C GLY A 14 3.03 4.07 -3.78
N TYR A 15 4.19 3.82 -4.37
CA TYR A 15 4.61 4.36 -5.64
C TYR A 15 4.64 3.23 -6.68
N ALA A 16 4.11 3.54 -7.86
CA ALA A 16 4.23 2.74 -9.07
C ALA A 16 4.94 3.59 -10.11
N SER A 17 5.92 2.99 -10.79
CA SER A 17 6.70 3.61 -11.87
C SER A 17 6.06 3.42 -13.24
N VAL A 18 5.00 2.60 -13.28
CA VAL A 18 4.14 2.32 -14.43
C VAL A 18 2.76 2.93 -14.18
N GLY A 19 2.03 3.22 -15.26
CA GLY A 19 0.66 3.67 -15.16
C GLY A 19 -0.28 2.58 -14.66
N TRP A 20 -1.34 2.97 -13.96
CA TRP A 20 -2.42 2.05 -13.57
C TRP A 20 -3.29 1.74 -14.79
N THR A 21 -2.96 0.67 -15.51
CA THR A 21 -3.77 0.20 -16.65
C THR A 21 -4.73 -0.89 -16.20
N SER A 22 -5.99 -0.82 -16.61
CA SER A 22 -7.00 -1.83 -16.33
C SER A 22 -6.63 -3.16 -17.00
N ALA A 23 -6.14 -4.11 -16.21
CA ALA A 23 -5.83 -5.47 -16.67
C ALA A 23 -6.66 -6.52 -15.92
N TYR A 24 -7.87 -6.16 -15.47
CA TYR A 24 -8.78 -7.04 -14.72
C TYR A 24 -8.09 -7.75 -13.53
N GLY A 25 -7.20 -7.04 -12.83
CA GLY A 25 -6.48 -7.61 -11.68
C GLY A 25 -5.24 -8.44 -11.99
N ALA A 26 -4.78 -8.45 -13.24
CA ALA A 26 -3.49 -9.06 -13.56
C ALA A 26 -2.36 -8.42 -12.74
N TYR A 27 -1.37 -9.25 -12.40
CA TYR A 27 -0.14 -8.79 -11.80
C TYR A 27 0.66 -7.94 -12.78
N ILE A 28 1.21 -6.84 -12.24
CA ILE A 28 2.01 -5.90 -13.00
C ILE A 28 3.43 -5.96 -12.44
N ASN A 29 4.39 -6.19 -13.33
CA ASN A 29 5.81 -6.13 -13.04
C ASN A 29 6.24 -4.68 -12.85
N ASP A 30 6.84 -4.36 -11.71
CA ASP A 30 7.44 -3.06 -11.48
C ASP A 30 8.60 -3.15 -10.48
N PRO A 31 9.86 -3.24 -10.95
CA PRO A 31 11.04 -3.29 -10.07
C PRO A 31 11.29 -1.99 -9.31
N ARG A 32 10.62 -0.90 -9.71
CA ARG A 32 10.76 0.42 -9.08
C ARG A 32 9.58 0.77 -8.18
N ALA A 33 8.62 -0.15 -8.03
CA ALA A 33 7.55 0.03 -7.06
C ALA A 33 8.12 0.03 -5.63
N PHE A 34 7.51 0.80 -4.75
CA PHE A 34 7.86 0.81 -3.33
C PHE A 34 6.66 1.25 -2.49
N LEU A 35 6.59 0.76 -1.25
CA LEU A 35 5.73 1.35 -0.23
C LEU A 35 6.50 2.41 0.54
N PHE A 36 5.78 3.32 1.18
CA PHE A 36 6.40 4.32 2.04
C PHE A 36 5.51 4.70 3.22
N THR A 37 6.15 5.16 4.30
CA THR A 37 5.51 5.94 5.37
C THR A 37 6.09 7.36 5.34
N LEU A 38 5.23 8.36 5.53
CA LEU A 38 5.62 9.75 5.81
C LEU A 38 5.50 10.05 7.30
N THR A 39 4.48 9.47 7.95
CA THR A 39 4.35 9.42 9.40
C THR A 39 3.92 8.01 9.80
N ASN A 40 4.29 7.56 11.00
CA ASN A 40 3.93 6.24 11.51
C ASN A 40 3.77 6.27 13.04
N PRO A 41 3.06 5.29 13.62
CA PRO A 41 2.81 5.21 15.06
C PRO A 41 4.05 5.00 15.93
N HIS A 42 5.19 4.66 15.33
CA HIS A 42 6.37 4.20 16.05
C HIS A 42 7.49 5.26 16.10
N ASN A 43 7.20 6.50 15.70
CA ASN A 43 8.18 7.59 15.60
C ASN A 43 9.42 7.22 14.74
N ILE A 44 9.25 6.30 13.79
CA ILE A 44 10.28 5.97 12.82
C ILE A 44 10.31 7.09 11.78
N GLN A 45 11.48 7.43 11.26
CA GLN A 45 11.59 8.40 10.17
C GLN A 45 10.82 7.92 8.92
N PRO A 46 10.45 8.83 7.99
CA PRO A 46 9.84 8.44 6.72
C PRO A 46 10.62 7.29 6.07
N THR A 47 9.96 6.16 5.86
CA THR A 47 10.61 4.91 5.47
C THR A 47 10.13 4.48 4.10
N LYS A 48 11.05 3.97 3.28
CA LYS A 48 10.75 3.33 1.99
C LYS A 48 10.93 1.83 2.12
N TYR A 49 9.96 1.07 1.63
CA TYR A 49 9.98 -0.40 1.58
C TYR A 49 10.00 -0.86 0.14
N LEU A 50 11.07 -1.54 -0.27
CA LEU A 50 11.25 -2.01 -1.65
C LEU A 50 10.56 -3.35 -1.87
N VAL A 51 10.16 -3.63 -3.11
CA VAL A 51 9.65 -4.96 -3.49
C VAL A 51 10.74 -6.00 -3.24
N LYS A 52 10.37 -7.17 -2.73
CA LYS A 52 11.28 -8.31 -2.60
C LYS A 52 11.76 -8.77 -3.99
N PRO A 53 13.04 -9.13 -4.18
CA PRO A 53 13.57 -9.49 -5.50
C PRO A 53 12.77 -10.60 -6.20
N ASP A 54 12.27 -11.59 -5.47
CA ASP A 54 11.48 -12.72 -5.97
C ASP A 54 9.99 -12.37 -6.24
N LYS A 55 9.56 -11.14 -5.93
CA LYS A 55 8.17 -10.68 -6.03
C LYS A 55 7.96 -9.56 -7.04
N VAL A 56 9.01 -9.12 -7.73
CA VAL A 56 8.97 -8.00 -8.68
C VAL A 56 7.93 -8.18 -9.80
N ALA A 57 7.74 -9.41 -10.28
CA ALA A 57 6.73 -9.72 -11.31
C ALA A 57 5.28 -9.52 -10.84
N ASN A 58 5.08 -9.40 -9.53
CA ASN A 58 3.79 -9.31 -8.86
C ASN A 58 3.74 -8.08 -7.93
N ALA A 59 4.51 -7.04 -8.27
CA ALA A 59 4.68 -5.87 -7.43
C ALA A 59 3.39 -5.07 -7.24
N LEU A 60 2.49 -5.09 -8.24
CA LEU A 60 1.27 -4.31 -8.26
C LEU A 60 0.12 -5.12 -8.89
N GLN A 61 -1.12 -4.73 -8.60
CA GLN A 61 -2.33 -5.13 -9.33
C GLN A 61 -3.28 -3.94 -9.44
N TYR A 62 -4.15 -3.96 -10.45
CA TYR A 62 -5.18 -2.94 -10.60
C TYR A 62 -6.42 -3.51 -11.30
N SER A 63 -7.58 -3.20 -10.75
CA SER A 63 -8.88 -3.37 -11.41
C SER A 63 -9.73 -2.12 -11.20
N ASN A 64 -10.64 -1.86 -12.12
CA ASN A 64 -11.63 -0.79 -11.94
C ASN A 64 -12.60 -1.10 -10.79
N ASP A 65 -12.81 -2.39 -10.47
CA ASP A 65 -13.75 -2.81 -9.43
C ASP A 65 -13.24 -2.56 -8.00
N TYR A 66 -11.92 -2.59 -7.81
CA TYR A 66 -11.30 -2.49 -6.49
C TYR A 66 -10.10 -1.54 -6.42
N GLY A 67 -9.69 -0.89 -7.50
CA GLY A 67 -8.59 0.07 -7.47
C GLY A 67 -7.18 -0.56 -7.39
N PRO A 68 -6.18 0.23 -6.94
CA PRO A 68 -4.79 -0.22 -6.89
C PRO A 68 -4.49 -1.11 -5.69
N ILE A 69 -3.69 -2.13 -5.94
CA ILE A 69 -3.12 -3.01 -4.93
C ILE A 69 -1.60 -3.02 -5.12
N PHE A 70 -0.88 -2.92 -4.00
CA PHE A 70 0.57 -3.10 -3.95
C PHE A 70 0.88 -4.48 -3.39
N GLY A 71 1.58 -5.29 -4.19
CA GLY A 71 1.91 -6.67 -3.92
C GLY A 71 0.68 -7.57 -3.97
N GLY A 72 0.77 -8.77 -3.40
CA GLY A 72 -0.39 -9.62 -3.10
C GLY A 72 -1.13 -9.13 -1.86
N CYS A 73 -1.68 -7.91 -1.93
CA CYS A 73 -2.42 -7.23 -0.85
C CYS A 73 -1.60 -6.79 0.36
N ASP A 74 -0.31 -6.45 0.19
CA ASP A 74 0.46 -5.79 1.26
C ASP A 74 -0.21 -4.45 1.62
N ILE A 75 -0.67 -3.71 0.60
CA ILE A 75 -1.64 -2.62 0.72
C ILE A 75 -2.66 -2.77 -0.41
N ALA A 76 -3.94 -2.90 -0.07
CA ALA A 76 -5.04 -2.92 -1.04
C ALA A 76 -5.96 -1.72 -0.79
N LEU A 77 -6.16 -0.89 -1.81
CA LEU A 77 -6.91 0.37 -1.70
C LEU A 77 -8.18 0.32 -2.55
N PHE A 78 -9.28 -0.07 -1.90
CA PHE A 78 -10.58 -0.19 -2.53
C PHE A 78 -11.27 1.16 -2.67
N ALA A 79 -12.04 1.32 -3.75
CA ALA A 79 -12.92 2.48 -3.91
C ALA A 79 -13.91 2.58 -2.75
N ASN A 80 -14.31 3.82 -2.43
CA ASN A 80 -15.22 4.12 -1.32
C ASN A 80 -14.72 3.64 0.04
N SER A 81 -13.40 3.73 0.28
CA SER A 81 -12.77 3.35 1.56
C SER A 81 -13.27 4.16 2.76
N ASN A 82 -13.95 5.28 2.52
CA ASN A 82 -14.63 6.08 3.53
C ASN A 82 -16.00 5.50 3.96
N SER A 83 -16.58 4.59 3.17
CA SER A 83 -17.90 3.99 3.44
C SER A 83 -17.89 2.46 3.48
N ASN A 84 -16.74 1.81 3.25
CA ASN A 84 -16.56 0.37 3.38
C ASN A 84 -15.23 0.01 4.06
N GLN A 85 -15.11 -1.22 4.54
CA GLN A 85 -13.91 -1.75 5.20
C GLN A 85 -13.11 -2.66 4.25
N SER A 86 -13.21 -2.44 2.93
CA SER A 86 -12.62 -3.34 1.93
C SER A 86 -11.13 -3.11 1.72
N SER A 87 -10.61 -1.94 2.11
CA SER A 87 -9.16 -1.67 2.04
C SER A 87 -8.43 -2.38 3.17
N SER A 88 -7.23 -2.89 2.90
CA SER A 88 -6.47 -3.69 3.86
C SER A 88 -4.97 -3.45 3.77
N VAL A 89 -4.27 -3.77 4.87
CA VAL A 89 -2.81 -3.74 4.96
C VAL A 89 -2.35 -5.08 5.53
N ASN A 90 -1.74 -5.90 4.69
CA ASN A 90 -1.22 -7.23 5.07
C ASN A 90 0.30 -7.34 4.95
N PHE A 91 0.99 -6.21 4.74
CA PHE A 91 2.46 -6.15 4.74
C PHE A 91 3.08 -6.92 5.93
N PRO A 92 4.18 -7.69 5.72
CA PRO A 92 5.16 -7.56 4.62
C PRO A 92 5.35 -8.83 3.74
N TYR A 93 4.34 -9.25 2.97
CA TYR A 93 4.49 -10.41 2.10
C TYR A 93 5.33 -10.13 0.85
N PHE A 94 5.14 -8.98 0.20
CA PHE A 94 5.73 -8.65 -1.11
C PHE A 94 6.80 -7.57 -1.03
N TYR A 95 6.74 -6.70 -0.01
CA TYR A 95 7.72 -5.66 0.23
C TYR A 95 8.58 -6.01 1.45
N VAL A 96 9.83 -5.57 1.45
CA VAL A 96 10.79 -5.84 2.53
C VAL A 96 10.49 -4.95 3.73
N ASP A 97 10.26 -5.55 4.91
CA ASP A 97 10.16 -4.81 6.17
C ASP A 97 11.53 -4.56 6.78
N THR A 98 11.97 -3.31 6.67
CA THR A 98 13.22 -2.83 7.27
C THR A 98 13.05 -2.35 8.71
N THR A 99 11.82 -2.31 9.23
CA THR A 99 11.48 -1.76 10.55
C THR A 99 11.11 -2.83 11.59
N GLY A 100 10.78 -4.05 11.14
CA GLY A 100 10.32 -5.14 12.00
C GLY A 100 8.92 -4.94 12.59
N GLN A 101 8.18 -3.92 12.16
CA GLN A 101 6.85 -3.60 12.67
C GLN A 101 5.72 -4.27 11.86
N GLY A 102 6.03 -4.86 10.71
CA GLY A 102 5.03 -5.39 9.79
C GLY A 102 3.96 -4.36 9.47
N LYS A 103 2.70 -4.79 9.30
CA LYS A 103 1.56 -3.89 9.03
C LYS A 103 1.39 -2.77 10.05
N ASN A 104 1.87 -2.95 11.28
CA ASN A 104 1.73 -1.95 12.35
C ASN A 104 2.53 -0.68 12.04
N THR A 105 3.52 -0.73 11.15
CA THR A 105 4.23 0.47 10.67
C THR A 105 3.28 1.51 10.04
N PHE A 106 2.15 1.08 9.49
CA PHE A 106 1.23 1.97 8.79
C PHE A 106 0.11 2.52 9.68
N THR A 107 -0.41 1.69 10.61
CA THR A 107 -1.64 1.99 11.34
C THR A 107 -1.57 1.71 12.84
N GLY A 108 -0.57 0.97 13.33
CA GLY A 108 -0.42 0.58 14.72
C GLY A 108 -1.10 -0.74 15.07
N PHE A 109 -1.29 -1.00 16.36
CA PHE A 109 -1.80 -2.28 16.88
C PHE A 109 -3.33 -2.49 16.75
N GLN A 110 -4.09 -1.52 16.21
CA GLN A 110 -5.55 -1.61 16.13
C GLN A 110 -6.03 -2.02 14.73
N ALA A 111 -7.10 -2.82 14.69
CA ALA A 111 -7.81 -3.13 13.45
C ALA A 111 -8.56 -1.88 12.97
N GLU A 112 -7.94 -1.07 12.12
CA GLU A 112 -8.51 0.21 11.68
C GLU A 112 -8.88 0.25 10.21
N CYS A 113 -9.91 1.04 9.93
CA CYS A 113 -10.36 1.38 8.58
C CYS A 113 -9.52 2.54 8.02
N LEU A 114 -9.23 2.54 6.73
CA LEU A 114 -8.43 3.60 6.10
C LEU A 114 -9.30 4.84 5.80
N SER A 115 -9.08 5.93 6.53
CA SER A 115 -9.98 7.10 6.52
C SER A 115 -10.00 7.92 5.23
N ARG A 116 -8.94 7.88 4.41
CA ARG A 116 -8.91 8.58 3.12
C ARG A 116 -7.77 8.13 2.22
N VAL A 117 -8.05 7.96 0.92
CA VAL A 117 -7.04 7.77 -0.12
C VAL A 117 -7.00 9.02 -1.01
N VAL A 118 -5.80 9.55 -1.26
CA VAL A 118 -5.52 10.55 -2.29
C VAL A 118 -4.62 9.87 -3.31
N VAL A 119 -5.17 9.52 -4.47
CA VAL A 119 -4.37 9.04 -5.62
C VAL A 119 -3.97 10.29 -6.41
N ALA A 120 -2.67 10.61 -6.41
CA ALA A 120 -2.12 11.62 -7.29
C ALA A 120 -1.73 10.92 -8.60
N GLY A 121 -2.43 11.28 -9.68
CA GLY A 121 -2.16 10.84 -11.06
C GLY A 121 -0.81 11.31 -11.53
#